data_AF-A0A7Z9XPG6-F1
#
_entry.id   AF-A0A7Z9XPG6-F1
#
_cell.length_a   1.000
_cell.length_b   1.000
_cell.length_c   1.000
_cell.angle_alpha   90.00
_cell.angle_beta   90.00
_cell.angle_gamma   90.00
#
_symmetry.space_group_name_H-M   'P 1'
#
loop_
_entity.id
_entity.type
_entity.pdbx_description
1 polymer ?
#
loop_
_entity_poly.entity_id
_entity_poly.type
_entity_poly.pdbx_seq_one_letter_code
_entity_poly.pdbx_strand_id
1 'polypeptide(L)' 'PEPFVYFQSFGDSALLLELRCVIDSVDYRIATLSELHHAINRKFREAGMEIPFPQQDVHLDVRGPLEVKMQTE' A
#
# COMPACT_ATOMS: atom_id res chain seq x y z
N PRO A 1 -4.13 -11.66 -23.60
CA PRO A 1 -5.20 -11.75 -22.57
C PRO A 1 -5.62 -10.34 -22.17
N GLU A 2 -6.92 -10.10 -21.96
CA GLU A 2 -7.38 -8.80 -21.47
C GLU A 2 -6.86 -8.56 -20.05
N PRO A 3 -6.47 -7.31 -19.71
CA PRO A 3 -6.12 -6.97 -18.34
C PRO A 3 -7.30 -7.23 -17.40
N PHE A 4 -7.04 -7.80 -16.23
CA PHE A 4 -8.06 -7.95 -15.21
C PHE A 4 -7.54 -7.57 -13.83
N VAL A 5 -8.44 -7.06 -13.01
CA VAL A 5 -8.19 -6.74 -11.60
C VAL A 5 -9.06 -7.63 -10.74
N TYR A 6 -8.51 -8.13 -9.65
CA TYR A 6 -9.28 -8.88 -8.67
C TYR A 6 -8.88 -8.52 -7.24
N PHE A 7 -9.86 -8.62 -6.35
CA PHE A 7 -9.65 -8.48 -4.91
C PHE A 7 -9.10 -9.79 -4.36
N GLN A 8 -7.87 -9.76 -3.88
CA GLN A 8 -7.16 -10.94 -3.42
C GLN A 8 -7.58 -11.30 -1.99
N SER A 9 -7.40 -10.36 -1.05
CA SER A 9 -7.75 -10.54 0.36
C SER A 9 -7.70 -9.22 1.13
N PHE A 10 -8.12 -9.28 2.39
CA PHE A 10 -7.76 -8.28 3.40
C PHE A 10 -6.33 -8.56 3.88
N GLY A 11 -5.50 -7.53 3.96
CA GLY A 11 -4.22 -7.54 4.68
C GLY A 11 -4.33 -6.83 6.03
N ASP A 12 -3.25 -6.80 6.80
CA ASP A 12 -3.23 -6.29 8.18
C ASP A 12 -3.75 -4.85 8.34
N SER A 13 -3.56 -4.01 7.32
CA SER A 13 -4.09 -2.63 7.27
C SER A 13 -4.38 -2.18 5.84
N ALA A 14 -4.73 -3.11 4.95
CA ALA A 14 -4.90 -2.80 3.52
C ALA A 14 -5.88 -3.75 2.81
N LEU A 15 -6.45 -3.27 1.71
CA LEU A 15 -7.12 -4.09 0.71
C LEU A 15 -6.09 -4.54 -0.34
N LEU A 16 -5.89 -5.85 -0.51
CA LEU A 16 -4.96 -6.38 -1.51
C LEU A 16 -5.68 -6.59 -2.84
N LEU A 17 -5.28 -5.82 -3.84
CA LEU A 17 -5.77 -5.90 -5.22
C LEU A 17 -4.62 -6.34 -6.12
N GLU A 18 -4.89 -7.24 -7.06
CA GLU A 18 -3.92 -7.63 -8.08
C GLU A 18 -4.41 -7.22 -9.47
N LEU A 19 -3.55 -6.52 -10.21
CA LEU A 19 -3.72 -6.21 -11.64
C LEU A 19 -2.86 -7.18 -12.45
N ARG A 20 -3.49 -7.97 -13.30
CA ARG A 20 -2.80 -8.85 -14.24
C ARG A 20 -2.96 -8.32 -15.66
N CYS A 21 -1.84 -8.00 -16.28
CA CYS A 21 -1.73 -7.60 -17.67
C CYS A 21 -0.60 -8.39 -18.37
N VAL A 22 -0.64 -8.41 -19.70
CA VAL A 22 0.36 -9.09 -20.52
C VAL A 22 1.06 -8.06 -21.40
N ILE A 23 2.38 -8.16 -21.47
CA ILE A 23 3.24 -7.34 -22.32
C ILE A 23 3.91 -8.25 -23.36
N ASP A 24 4.29 -7.66 -24.48
CA ASP A 24 4.87 -8.31 -25.65
C ASP A 24 6.34 -8.68 -25.48
N SER A 25 7.11 -7.89 -24.71
CA SER A 25 8.52 -8.15 -24.40
C SER A 25 8.86 -7.95 -22.92
N VAL A 26 9.77 -8.79 -22.43
CA VAL A 26 10.34 -8.68 -21.07
C VAL A 26 11.19 -7.42 -20.93
N ASP A 27 11.76 -6.91 -22.02
CA ASP A 27 12.58 -5.69 -22.00
C ASP A 27 11.79 -4.47 -21.53
N TYR A 28 10.48 -4.45 -21.79
CA TYR A 28 9.58 -3.37 -21.38
C TYR A 28 9.02 -3.55 -19.96
N ARG A 29 9.31 -4.67 -19.28
CA ARG A 29 8.69 -5.01 -17.99
C ARG A 29 8.88 -3.92 -16.95
N ILE A 30 10.11 -3.45 -16.75
CA ILE A 30 10.44 -2.49 -15.69
C ILE A 30 9.80 -1.14 -15.98
N ALA A 31 9.94 -0.64 -17.22
CA ALA A 31 9.37 0.64 -17.64
C ALA A 31 7.84 0.63 -17.52
N THR A 32 7.18 -0.40 -18.07
CA THR A 32 5.73 -0.55 -18.05
C THR A 32 5.19 -0.63 -16.62
N LEU A 33 5.85 -1.40 -15.75
CA LEU A 33 5.43 -1.54 -14.36
C LEU A 33 5.58 -0.22 -13.58
N SER A 34 6.66 0.52 -13.81
CA SER A 34 6.84 1.85 -13.24
C SER A 34 5.75 2.81 -13.71
N GLU A 35 5.47 2.87 -15.01
CA GLU A 35 4.42 3.74 -15.57
C GLU A 35 3.04 3.39 -15.03
N LEU A 36 2.71 2.10 -14.92
CA LEU A 36 1.46 1.62 -14.31
C LEU A 36 1.35 2.08 -12.86
N HIS A 37 2.39 1.90 -12.04
CA HIS A 37 2.37 2.34 -10.65
C HIS A 37 2.19 3.86 -10.52
N HIS A 38 2.88 4.66 -11.34
CA HIS A 38 2.72 6.12 -11.34
C HIS A 38 1.30 6.52 -11.78
N ALA A 39 0.74 5.85 -12.78
CA ALA A 39 -0.61 6.12 -13.25
C ALA A 39 -1.67 5.76 -12.20
N ILE A 40 -1.54 4.62 -11.54
CA ILE A 40 -2.43 4.18 -10.45
C ILE A 40 -2.34 5.16 -9.28
N ASN A 41 -1.12 5.48 -8.81
CA ASN A 41 -0.91 6.41 -7.70
C ASN A 41 -1.53 7.79 -7.99
N ARG A 42 -1.33 8.33 -9.20
CA ARG A 42 -1.94 9.61 -9.60
C ARG A 42 -3.46 9.54 -9.59
N LYS A 43 -4.06 8.49 -10.18
CA LYS A 43 -5.52 8.32 -10.20
C LYS A 43 -6.12 8.14 -8.80
N PHE A 44 -5.43 7.43 -7.92
CA PHE A 44 -5.86 7.28 -6.52
C PHE A 44 -5.85 8.62 -5.80
N ARG A 45 -4.78 9.41 -5.97
CA ARG A 45 -4.71 10.77 -5.41
C ARG A 45 -5.82 11.69 -5.95
N GLU A 46 -6.07 11.66 -7.27
CA GLU A 46 -7.15 12.43 -7.91
C GLU A 46 -8.54 12.03 -7.39
N ALA A 47 -8.72 10.74 -7.07
CA ALA A 47 -9.95 10.21 -6.46
C ALA A 47 -10.04 10.46 -4.93
N GLY A 48 -9.06 11.11 -4.32
CA GLY A 48 -9.02 11.33 -2.87
C GLY A 48 -8.74 10.05 -2.06
N MET A 49 -8.21 9.01 -2.69
CA MET A 49 -7.76 7.79 -2.01
C MET A 49 -6.35 7.99 -1.47
N GLU A 50 -6.18 7.75 -0.18
CA GLU A 50 -4.88 7.75 0.49
C GLU A 50 -4.36 6.31 0.62
N ILE A 51 -3.05 6.12 0.40
CA ILE A 51 -2.41 4.82 0.61
C ILE A 51 -2.02 4.74 2.08
N PRO A 52 -2.61 3.80 2.86
CA PRO A 52 -2.36 3.74 4.30
C PRO A 52 -0.92 3.28 4.58
N PHE A 53 -0.28 3.93 5.54
CA PHE A 53 0.87 3.34 6.24
C PHE A 53 0.35 2.27 7.21
N PRO A 54 1.19 1.28 7.60
CA PRO A 54 0.81 0.30 8.61
C PRO A 54 0.30 1.00 9.87
N GLN A 55 -0.94 0.70 10.25
CA GLN A 55 -1.53 1.26 11.46
C GLN A 55 -1.22 0.32 12.62
N GLN A 56 -0.63 0.85 13.68
CA GLN A 56 -0.38 0.11 14.91
C GLN A 56 -1.12 0.77 16.07
N ASP A 57 -2.18 0.11 16.54
CA ASP A 57 -2.92 0.55 17.71
C ASP A 57 -2.19 0.11 18.98
N VAL A 58 -1.74 1.07 19.79
CA VAL A 58 -1.06 0.81 21.07
C VAL A 58 -2.06 0.96 22.22
N HIS A 59 -2.25 -0.13 22.97
CA HIS A 59 -3.04 -0.12 24.20
C HIS A 59 -2.11 -0.05 25.41
N LEU A 60 -2.21 1.03 26.19
CA LEU A 60 -1.43 1.22 27.42
C LEU A 60 -2.22 0.71 28.63
N ASP A 61 -1.63 -0.18 29.42
CA ASP A 61 -2.18 -0.60 30.69
C ASP A 61 -1.90 0.47 31.77
N VAL A 62 -2.96 1.08 32.32
CA VAL A 62 -2.90 2.16 33.31
C VAL A 62 -2.99 1.67 34.76
N ARG A 63 -2.79 0.36 35.01
CA ARG A 63 -2.79 -0.20 36.38
C ARG A 63 -1.60 0.26 37.24
N GLY A 64 -0.65 0.99 36.67
CA GLY A 64 0.48 1.58 37.39
C GLY A 64 1.04 2.82 36.67
N PRO A 65 1.96 3.56 37.32
CA PRO A 65 2.60 4.71 36.70
C PRO A 65 3.45 4.29 35.48
N LEU A 66 3.36 5.08 34.40
CA LEU A 66 4.13 4.87 33.18
C LEU A 66 5.49 5.56 33.28
N GLU A 67 6.58 4.80 33.17
CA GLU A 67 7.92 5.37 33.02
C GLU A 67 8.16 5.76 31.56
N VAL A 68 8.25 7.06 31.29
CA VAL A 68 8.51 7.60 29.95
C VAL A 68 9.96 8.05 29.84
N LYS A 69 10.72 7.47 28.90
CA LYS A 69 12.07 7.94 28.54
C LYS A 69 12.01 8.60 27.16
N MET A 70 12.24 9.91 27.12
CA MET A 70 12.34 10.66 25.88
C MET A 70 13.81 10.70 25.45
N GLN A 71 14.09 10.35 24.20
CA GLN A 71 15.37 10.55 23.55
C GLN A 71 15.19 11.53 22.41
N THR A 72 16.04 12.54 22.36
CA THR A 72 16.20 13.46 21.23
C THR A 72 17.43 13.04 20.45
N GLU A 73 17.31 13.03 19.12
CA GLU A 73 18.43 12.85 18.18
C GLU A 73 19.44 14.01 18.26
#